data_AF-A0A7C5FDU1-F1
#
_entry.id   AF-A0A7C5FDU1-F1
#
_cell.length_a   1.000
_cell.length_b   1.000
_cell.length_c   1.000
_cell.angle_alpha   90.00
_cell.angle_beta   90.00
_cell.angle_gamma   90.00
#
_symmetry.space_group_name_H-M   'P 1'
#
loop_
_entity.id
_entity.type
_entity.pdbx_description
1 polymer ?
#
loop_
_entity_poly.entity_id
_entity_poly.type
_entity_poly.pdbx_seq_one_letter_code
_entity_poly.pdbx_strand_id
1 'polypeptide(L)'
;MPVYFLTPAQKNTEPNFDTLTHYVAYSIDPKTTTAQTRMLIDQFHPTFYPVYVMNSEMLLVPTKKKAFATLPQCSDGLDNDGDGLVDFPADCGCTDANDNSEAPNPVRACNDGLDNDGDGLKDFPADPGCSDVCDNDEFNPLPDTGPNHFKSWRIQPLPSTFAPVLVKDQFMKDTLFFSSIDYLSNPVQKIVPGDTSDITDSTEHLNWYKVFGKTVSREVVYKNQFESTSVAIDTVKYLLVPAQKLPHLPPDSLDHYKAYRIKAPTVLSRAVTLNDQFDLTPEQITTLSRAYFLTPAQKNNEPKYDTLTHYVAYLINPQTGYSGTTRITNDQFGQHIMLPLNSELLLVPTTKICNAVPGDVNGSGGVPNLQDVIYLVNYVFDKDRPATGCLGIDPVTCWSIDPICRGDVNGSGGALPVNLPDVIHLVNFVFDKDRPATGCLGLSPGNCWCPVPTQTCCEPIANCP
;
A
#
# COMPACT_ATOMS: atom_id res chain seq x y z
N MET A 1 53.72 65.64 22.14
CA MET A 1 52.78 64.52 22.37
C MET A 1 53.21 63.39 21.46
N PRO A 2 52.99 62.10 21.81
CA PRO A 2 53.19 61.03 20.85
C PRO A 2 52.25 61.25 19.65
N VAL A 3 52.81 61.20 18.45
CA VAL A 3 52.08 61.27 17.18
C VAL A 3 52.10 59.87 16.60
N TYR A 4 50.92 59.27 16.52
CA TYR A 4 50.64 58.01 15.86
C TYR A 4 50.09 58.37 14.43
N PHE A 5 49.81 57.44 13.52
CA PHE A 5 49.31 57.79 12.16
C PHE A 5 48.36 56.77 11.54
N LEU A 6 47.14 57.14 11.17
CA LEU A 6 46.20 56.33 10.39
C LEU A 6 46.41 56.46 8.87
N THR A 7 46.77 55.37 8.17
CA THR A 7 46.79 55.31 6.70
C THR A 7 45.80 54.27 6.15
N PRO A 8 44.62 54.67 5.66
CA PRO A 8 43.75 53.77 4.91
C PRO A 8 44.47 53.28 3.65
N ALA A 9 44.28 52.02 3.27
CA ALA A 9 44.58 51.61 1.91
C ALA A 9 43.49 52.19 0.98
N GLN A 10 43.81 53.24 0.21
CA GLN A 10 42.99 53.69 -0.92
C GLN A 10 43.01 52.57 -1.98
N LYS A 11 41.91 52.02 -2.53
CA LYS A 11 40.53 52.48 -2.80
C LYS A 11 40.41 53.54 -3.90
N ASN A 12 40.54 53.08 -5.15
CA ASN A 12 40.21 53.83 -6.35
C ASN A 12 39.10 53.11 -7.14
N THR A 13 38.09 53.88 -7.59
CA THR A 13 37.22 53.62 -8.76
C THR A 13 36.83 52.16 -9.09
N GLU A 14 35.76 51.63 -8.50
CA GLU A 14 34.65 50.88 -9.16
C GLU A 14 33.63 50.32 -8.13
N PRO A 15 32.40 49.93 -8.54
CA PRO A 15 31.36 49.47 -7.63
C PRO A 15 31.47 47.96 -7.35
N ASN A 16 31.82 47.62 -6.09
CA ASN A 16 31.51 46.39 -5.34
C ASN A 16 32.62 46.18 -4.30
N PHE A 17 32.30 46.25 -3.01
CA PHE A 17 33.26 45.86 -1.96
C PHE A 17 32.57 45.18 -0.78
N ASP A 18 32.98 43.94 -0.55
CA ASP A 18 32.82 43.17 0.69
C ASP A 18 33.64 43.82 1.84
N THR A 19 33.26 43.47 3.06
CA THR A 19 33.37 44.24 4.31
C THR A 19 34.73 44.20 5.03
N LEU A 20 35.84 43.83 4.38
CA LEU A 20 37.06 43.41 5.12
C LEU A 20 38.33 44.22 4.89
N THR A 21 38.73 44.86 6.00
CA THR A 21 39.98 45.58 6.22
C THR A 21 40.33 45.45 7.71
N HIS A 22 41.54 45.02 8.05
CA HIS A 22 42.09 45.01 9.42
C HIS A 22 42.96 46.25 9.66
N TYR A 23 43.42 46.45 10.90
CA TYR A 23 44.18 47.62 11.36
C TYR A 23 45.34 47.23 12.31
N VAL A 24 46.51 47.91 12.24
CA VAL A 24 47.69 47.67 13.11
C VAL A 24 48.25 49.01 13.57
N ALA A 25 48.37 49.23 14.89
CA ALA A 25 48.87 50.47 15.49
C ALA A 25 50.36 50.41 15.88
N TYR A 26 51.06 51.57 15.88
CA TYR A 26 52.40 51.74 16.45
C TYR A 26 52.43 52.90 17.46
N SER A 27 53.39 52.87 18.38
CA SER A 27 53.73 53.96 19.31
C SER A 27 55.21 54.32 19.13
N ILE A 28 55.53 55.62 19.11
CA ILE A 28 56.89 56.13 18.88
C ILE A 28 57.19 57.22 19.91
N ASP A 29 58.32 57.11 20.63
CA ASP A 29 58.83 58.19 21.48
C ASP A 29 59.62 59.22 20.64
N PRO A 30 59.15 60.47 20.53
CA PRO A 30 59.79 61.49 19.70
C PRO A 30 61.14 62.00 20.24
N LYS A 31 61.62 61.56 21.42
CA LYS A 31 62.93 61.96 21.96
C LYS A 31 64.06 60.94 21.77
N THR A 32 63.75 59.67 21.53
CA THR A 32 64.77 58.59 21.50
C THR A 32 64.84 57.82 20.18
N THR A 33 63.84 57.92 19.30
CA THR A 33 63.77 57.24 17.98
C THR A 33 63.90 55.70 18.01
N THR A 34 63.75 55.08 19.18
CA THR A 34 63.67 53.62 19.35
C THR A 34 62.22 53.16 19.44
N ALA A 35 61.81 52.27 18.55
CA ALA A 35 60.49 51.64 18.56
C ALA A 35 60.49 50.32 19.36
N GLN A 36 59.42 50.07 20.14
CA GLN A 36 59.18 48.80 20.83
C GLN A 36 57.93 48.08 20.29
N THR A 37 57.93 46.74 20.42
CA THR A 37 57.22 45.77 19.56
C THR A 37 56.56 44.71 20.45
N ARG A 38 55.31 44.26 20.25
CA ARG A 38 54.26 44.55 19.23
C ARG A 38 52.87 44.22 19.83
N MET A 39 51.78 44.52 19.13
CA MET A 39 50.51 43.80 19.31
C MET A 39 49.87 43.47 17.95
N LEU A 40 49.62 42.19 17.71
CA LEU A 40 48.78 41.72 16.61
C LEU A 40 47.34 41.72 17.11
N ILE A 41 46.44 42.40 16.40
CA ILE A 41 44.99 42.28 16.61
C ILE A 41 44.50 41.28 15.56
N ASP A 42 44.35 40.03 15.98
CA ASP A 42 43.71 38.98 15.20
C ASP A 42 42.49 38.50 15.98
N GLN A 43 41.35 38.39 15.29
CA GLN A 43 40.05 37.91 15.78
C GLN A 43 39.42 38.69 16.95
N PHE A 44 38.36 39.47 16.64
CA PHE A 44 37.39 39.88 17.66
C PHE A 44 36.46 38.70 18.00
N HIS A 45 36.49 38.24 19.25
CA HIS A 45 35.39 37.50 19.89
C HIS A 45 34.93 38.33 21.12
N PRO A 46 33.64 38.28 21.54
CA PRO A 46 33.07 39.34 22.35
C PRO A 46 33.32 39.22 23.87
N THR A 47 32.95 40.31 24.56
CA THR A 47 32.84 40.50 26.02
C THR A 47 34.11 40.86 26.83
N PHE A 48 33.90 41.85 27.71
CA PHE A 48 34.75 42.37 28.79
C PHE A 48 36.04 43.18 28.53
N TYR A 49 36.24 44.14 29.45
CA TYR A 49 37.35 45.09 29.67
C TYR A 49 37.40 46.38 28.82
N PRO A 50 37.58 47.56 29.47
CA PRO A 50 37.55 48.86 28.79
C PRO A 50 38.91 49.23 28.17
N VAL A 51 38.88 49.78 26.95
CA VAL A 51 40.05 50.40 26.30
C VAL A 51 40.01 51.91 26.56
N TYR A 52 41.02 52.43 27.26
CA TYR A 52 41.17 53.87 27.48
C TYR A 52 41.94 54.53 26.33
N VAL A 53 41.44 55.69 25.87
CA VAL A 53 42.11 56.52 24.87
C VAL A 53 42.88 57.65 25.56
N MET A 54 44.16 57.78 25.26
CA MET A 54 44.97 58.96 25.57
C MET A 54 45.74 59.38 24.31
N ASN A 55 45.35 60.53 23.76
CA ASN A 55 46.07 61.39 22.81
C ASN A 55 46.79 60.75 21.59
N SER A 56 46.18 61.02 20.42
CA SER A 56 46.80 61.28 19.08
C SER A 56 47.33 60.14 18.18
N GLU A 57 46.42 59.33 17.57
CA GLU A 57 46.36 59.01 16.09
C GLU A 57 46.64 57.59 15.46
N MET A 58 46.74 56.47 16.22
CA MET A 58 46.58 55.04 15.75
C MET A 58 47.39 54.53 14.49
N LEU A 59 47.00 53.42 13.79
CA LEU A 59 47.38 53.00 12.39
C LEU A 59 46.48 51.84 11.83
N LEU A 60 46.38 51.67 10.49
CA LEU A 60 45.50 50.76 9.71
C LEU A 60 46.31 49.78 8.76
N VAL A 61 45.89 48.51 8.54
CA VAL A 61 46.55 47.45 7.70
C VAL A 61 45.58 46.32 7.27
N PRO A 62 45.12 46.24 5.99
CA PRO A 62 44.10 45.28 5.55
C PRO A 62 44.47 43.80 5.74
N THR A 63 43.50 42.95 6.07
CA THR A 63 43.50 41.54 5.63
C THR A 63 42.36 41.35 4.62
N LYS A 64 42.56 40.46 3.66
CA LYS A 64 41.43 39.85 2.96
C LYS A 64 40.80 38.85 3.94
N LYS A 65 39.47 38.83 4.05
CA LYS A 65 38.77 37.63 4.55
C LYS A 65 39.29 36.48 3.71
N LYS A 66 39.71 35.38 4.35
CA LYS A 66 39.50 34.08 3.72
C LYS A 66 37.99 34.00 3.58
N ALA A 67 37.47 34.27 2.38
CA ALA A 67 36.03 34.18 2.15
C ALA A 67 35.61 32.82 2.68
N PHE A 68 34.78 32.83 3.73
CA PHE A 68 33.87 31.72 3.91
C PHE A 68 33.11 31.73 2.60
N ALA A 69 33.32 30.69 1.78
CA ALA A 69 32.30 30.32 0.85
C ALA A 69 31.05 30.20 1.72
N THR A 70 30.07 31.06 1.49
CA THR A 70 28.72 30.83 1.98
C THR A 70 28.40 29.44 1.47
N LEU A 71 28.33 28.48 2.39
CA LEU A 71 27.92 27.14 2.03
C LEU A 71 26.51 27.31 1.42
N PRO A 72 26.22 26.65 0.30
CA PRO A 72 24.86 26.63 -0.24
C PRO A 72 23.89 26.21 0.88
N GLN A 73 22.70 26.82 0.92
CA GLN A 73 21.76 26.71 2.06
C GLN A 73 21.63 25.26 2.56
N CYS A 74 21.47 24.33 1.60
CA CYS A 74 21.40 22.88 1.78
C CYS A 74 22.68 22.18 2.30
N SER A 75 23.62 22.92 2.89
CA SER A 75 24.87 22.43 3.49
C SER A 75 25.49 23.40 4.51
N ASP A 76 24.78 24.45 4.92
CA ASP A 76 25.30 25.48 5.82
C ASP A 76 25.00 25.24 7.30
N GLY A 77 24.15 24.25 7.60
CA GLY A 77 23.83 23.78 8.95
C GLY A 77 22.76 24.61 9.64
N LEU A 78 21.97 25.38 8.90
CA LEU A 78 20.90 26.24 9.39
C LEU A 78 19.60 25.94 8.62
N ASP A 79 18.48 25.91 9.33
CA ASP A 79 17.15 26.03 8.74
C ASP A 79 16.99 27.46 8.15
N ASN A 80 17.07 27.56 6.82
CA ASN A 80 17.05 28.81 6.06
C ASN A 80 15.64 29.22 5.62
N ASP A 81 14.69 28.29 5.53
CA ASP A 81 13.30 28.56 5.09
C ASP A 81 12.26 28.61 6.23
N GLY A 82 12.59 28.01 7.37
CA GLY A 82 11.84 28.05 8.63
C GLY A 82 10.88 26.88 8.85
N ASP A 83 10.97 25.78 8.10
CA ASP A 83 10.07 24.63 8.22
C ASP A 83 10.50 23.61 9.30
N GLY A 84 11.75 23.68 9.79
CA GLY A 84 12.32 22.80 10.81
C GLY A 84 13.16 21.63 10.30
N LEU A 85 13.32 21.49 8.97
CA LEU A 85 14.34 20.67 8.33
C LEU A 85 15.66 21.46 8.21
N VAL A 86 16.77 20.76 7.94
CA VAL A 86 18.12 21.37 7.82
C VAL A 86 18.98 20.53 6.89
N ASP A 87 19.53 21.17 5.86
CA ASP A 87 20.50 20.62 4.89
C ASP A 87 20.04 19.38 4.09
N PHE A 88 20.67 19.16 2.93
CA PHE A 88 20.55 17.90 2.20
C PHE A 88 21.20 16.74 2.99
N PRO A 89 20.58 15.54 3.10
CA PRO A 89 19.35 15.10 2.44
C PRO A 89 18.09 15.12 3.34
N ALA A 90 18.15 15.76 4.51
CA ALA A 90 17.06 15.76 5.48
C ALA A 90 15.98 16.81 5.15
N ASP A 91 16.38 17.88 4.48
CA ASP A 91 15.50 18.85 3.82
C ASP A 91 15.04 18.34 2.44
N CYS A 92 13.74 18.50 2.11
CA CYS A 92 13.18 18.01 0.85
C CYS A 92 13.12 19.03 -0.29
N GLY A 93 13.23 20.33 -0.02
CA GLY A 93 13.36 21.38 -1.02
C GLY A 93 14.78 21.45 -1.59
N CYS A 94 15.77 20.99 -0.84
CA CYS A 94 17.13 20.73 -1.32
C CYS A 94 17.21 19.68 -2.43
N THR A 95 17.64 20.08 -3.63
CA THR A 95 17.89 19.11 -4.72
C THR A 95 19.22 18.37 -4.59
N ASP A 96 20.27 19.03 -4.10
CA ASP A 96 21.53 18.44 -3.64
C ASP A 96 22.25 19.38 -2.65
N ALA A 97 23.34 18.92 -2.01
CA ALA A 97 24.09 19.69 -1.01
C ALA A 97 24.79 20.97 -1.54
N ASN A 98 24.71 21.27 -2.84
CA ASN A 98 25.17 22.54 -3.43
C ASN A 98 24.02 23.47 -3.81
N ASP A 99 22.78 23.09 -3.50
CA ASP A 99 21.59 23.91 -3.74
C ASP A 99 21.55 25.12 -2.79
N ASN A 100 21.15 26.26 -3.33
CA ASN A 100 21.18 27.54 -2.63
C ASN A 100 19.78 27.96 -2.15
N SER A 101 18.85 27.01 -2.08
CA SER A 101 17.47 27.17 -1.63
C SER A 101 17.01 25.90 -0.94
N GLU A 102 16.64 26.01 0.33
CA GLU A 102 15.86 24.97 1.06
C GLU A 102 14.37 25.02 0.68
N ALA A 103 13.92 26.10 0.02
CA ALA A 103 12.54 26.28 -0.42
C ALA A 103 12.35 26.15 -1.95
N PRO A 104 11.16 25.75 -2.43
CA PRO A 104 10.02 25.28 -1.65
C PRO A 104 10.08 23.76 -1.43
N ASN A 105 9.72 23.31 -0.22
CA ASN A 105 9.54 21.89 0.05
C ASN A 105 8.49 21.27 -0.89
N PRO A 106 8.83 20.18 -1.61
CA PRO A 106 7.89 19.47 -2.46
C PRO A 106 6.84 18.77 -1.60
N VAL A 107 5.59 18.86 -2.06
CA VAL A 107 4.49 18.07 -1.52
C VAL A 107 4.71 16.61 -1.92
N ARG A 108 4.95 15.75 -0.92
CA ARG A 108 5.16 14.30 -1.00
C ARG A 108 4.10 13.63 -0.14
N ALA A 109 3.97 12.31 -0.25
CA ALA A 109 2.92 11.57 0.44
C ALA A 109 2.92 11.86 1.96
N CYS A 110 4.08 11.73 2.61
CA CYS A 110 4.26 11.96 4.04
C CYS A 110 4.19 13.43 4.52
N ASN A 111 3.76 14.37 3.67
CA ASN A 111 3.54 15.77 4.04
C ASN A 111 2.39 16.48 3.27
N ASP A 112 1.52 15.75 2.56
CA ASP A 112 0.44 16.35 1.74
C ASP A 112 -0.90 16.56 2.48
N GLY A 113 -1.04 16.04 3.71
CA GLY A 113 -2.26 16.14 4.50
C GLY A 113 -3.36 15.14 4.11
N LEU A 114 -3.10 14.22 3.19
CA LEU A 114 -3.99 13.13 2.78
C LEU A 114 -3.64 11.84 3.53
N ASP A 115 -4.30 10.76 3.14
CA ASP A 115 -4.08 9.38 3.59
C ASP A 115 -3.88 8.64 2.26
N ASN A 116 -2.63 8.60 1.79
CA ASN A 116 -2.27 8.14 0.46
C ASN A 116 -2.23 6.61 0.36
N ASP A 117 -2.04 5.91 1.50
CA ASP A 117 -2.00 4.44 1.62
C ASP A 117 -3.37 3.82 1.97
N GLY A 118 -4.27 4.58 2.61
CA GLY A 118 -5.60 4.15 3.02
C GLY A 118 -5.63 3.30 4.30
N ASP A 119 -4.78 3.57 5.30
CA ASP A 119 -4.84 2.95 6.64
C ASP A 119 -5.54 3.81 7.72
N GLY A 120 -5.75 5.09 7.44
CA GLY A 120 -6.41 6.05 8.33
C GLY A 120 -5.45 6.88 9.18
N LEU A 121 -4.14 6.63 9.08
CA LEU A 121 -3.07 7.52 9.52
C LEU A 121 -2.67 8.44 8.34
N LYS A 122 -1.82 9.43 8.64
CA LYS A 122 -1.49 10.56 7.76
C LYS A 122 -0.21 11.23 8.19
N ASP A 123 0.69 11.49 7.24
CA ASP A 123 1.89 12.30 7.35
C ASP A 123 2.88 11.85 8.46
N PHE A 124 4.15 12.22 8.30
CA PHE A 124 5.10 12.09 9.40
C PHE A 124 4.77 13.07 10.54
N PRO A 125 4.82 12.68 11.83
CA PRO A 125 5.23 11.39 12.41
C PRO A 125 4.05 10.53 12.89
N ALA A 126 2.82 10.83 12.46
CA ALA A 126 1.64 10.10 12.92
C ALA A 126 1.45 8.79 12.14
N ASP A 127 1.91 8.77 10.89
CA ASP A 127 1.97 7.61 10.02
C ASP A 127 3.26 6.77 10.23
N PRO A 128 3.15 5.47 10.56
CA PRO A 128 4.29 4.56 10.72
C PRO A 128 4.95 4.09 9.42
N GLY A 129 4.32 4.28 8.26
CA GLY A 129 4.89 4.01 6.95
C GLY A 129 5.87 5.09 6.50
N CYS A 130 5.67 6.32 6.97
CA CYS A 130 6.59 7.43 6.76
C CYS A 130 7.89 7.27 7.56
N SER A 131 9.01 7.08 6.85
CA SER A 131 10.33 7.07 7.51
C SER A 131 10.81 8.46 7.94
N ASP A 132 10.44 9.51 7.19
CA ASP A 132 10.60 10.93 7.51
C ASP A 132 9.60 11.82 6.72
N VAL A 133 9.63 13.13 6.92
CA VAL A 133 8.77 14.14 6.23
C VAL A 133 9.03 14.19 4.72
N CYS A 134 10.18 13.69 4.28
CA CYS A 134 10.64 13.70 2.90
C CYS A 134 10.33 12.37 2.19
N ASP A 135 9.75 11.39 2.88
CA ASP A 135 9.35 10.13 2.31
C ASP A 135 8.19 10.32 1.31
N ASN A 136 8.14 9.48 0.28
CA ASN A 136 7.19 9.57 -0.81
C ASN A 136 6.20 8.39 -0.86
N ASP A 137 6.13 7.61 0.23
CA ASP A 137 5.35 6.39 0.34
C ASP A 137 4.92 6.17 1.81
N GLU A 138 3.66 6.45 2.17
CA GLU A 138 3.11 6.26 3.53
C GLU A 138 2.86 4.78 3.88
N PHE A 139 3.35 3.82 3.10
CA PHE A 139 2.92 2.44 3.25
C PHE A 139 3.72 1.67 4.33
N ASN A 140 3.10 1.43 5.49
CA ASN A 140 3.55 0.38 6.42
C ASN A 140 2.91 -1.01 6.13
N PRO A 141 3.69 -2.10 6.14
CA PRO A 141 3.14 -3.44 6.01
C PRO A 141 2.23 -3.77 7.21
N LEU A 142 0.97 -4.10 6.93
CA LEU A 142 0.08 -4.67 7.93
C LEU A 142 0.65 -5.99 8.49
N PRO A 143 0.42 -6.29 9.78
CA PRO A 143 0.70 -7.61 10.34
C PRO A 143 0.02 -8.73 9.54
N ASP A 144 0.68 -9.87 9.43
CA ASP A 144 0.13 -11.04 8.75
C ASP A 144 -1.21 -11.49 9.38
N THR A 145 -2.15 -11.89 8.52
CA THR A 145 -3.48 -12.35 8.92
C THR A 145 -3.50 -13.82 9.35
N GLY A 146 -2.44 -14.58 9.08
CA GLY A 146 -2.23 -15.95 9.56
C GLY A 146 -2.34 -17.11 8.54
N PRO A 147 -3.09 -17.01 7.42
CA PRO A 147 -3.00 -17.98 6.34
C PRO A 147 -1.61 -18.02 5.69
N ASN A 148 -1.21 -19.17 5.16
CA ASN A 148 0.06 -19.30 4.44
C ASN A 148 0.15 -18.34 3.23
N HIS A 149 1.28 -17.66 3.07
CA HIS A 149 1.71 -17.15 1.76
C HIS A 149 2.14 -18.30 0.87
N PHE A 150 2.00 -18.15 -0.45
CA PHE A 150 2.52 -19.14 -1.40
C PHE A 150 3.46 -18.57 -2.45
N LYS A 151 4.60 -19.23 -2.65
CA LYS A 151 5.51 -19.02 -3.78
C LYS A 151 5.14 -19.98 -4.89
N SER A 152 4.74 -19.45 -6.05
CA SER A 152 4.36 -20.25 -7.21
C SER A 152 5.50 -20.32 -8.21
N TRP A 153 5.92 -21.55 -8.47
CA TRP A 153 6.92 -21.87 -9.45
C TRP A 153 6.24 -22.16 -10.77
N ARG A 154 6.70 -21.50 -11.83
CA ARG A 154 6.34 -21.84 -13.19
C ARG A 154 6.83 -23.25 -13.48
N ILE A 155 5.98 -24.13 -14.00
CA ILE A 155 6.41 -25.46 -14.46
C ILE A 155 6.48 -25.52 -15.99
N GLN A 156 7.20 -26.51 -16.52
CA GLN A 156 7.00 -26.94 -17.90
C GLN A 156 5.52 -27.34 -18.07
N PRO A 157 4.72 -26.64 -18.90
CA PRO A 157 3.28 -26.83 -18.89
C PRO A 157 2.87 -28.26 -19.24
N LEU A 158 2.05 -28.86 -18.37
CA LEU A 158 1.52 -30.22 -18.58
C LEU A 158 0.14 -30.12 -19.24
N PRO A 159 -0.07 -30.56 -20.50
CA PRO A 159 -1.38 -30.52 -21.14
C PRO A 159 -2.41 -31.32 -20.34
N SER A 160 -3.62 -30.78 -20.19
CA SER A 160 -4.67 -31.41 -19.38
C SER A 160 -6.00 -31.49 -20.13
N THR A 161 -6.47 -32.72 -20.35
CA THR A 161 -7.76 -33.03 -21.00
C THR A 161 -8.71 -33.68 -20.01
N PHE A 162 -9.07 -32.94 -18.96
CA PHE A 162 -10.05 -33.36 -17.96
C PHE A 162 -11.48 -32.95 -18.34
N ALA A 163 -12.47 -33.64 -17.79
CA ALA A 163 -13.87 -33.25 -17.95
C ALA A 163 -14.10 -31.84 -17.37
N PRO A 164 -14.94 -30.99 -17.99
CA PRO A 164 -15.24 -29.67 -17.45
C PRO A 164 -15.86 -29.77 -16.05
N VAL A 165 -15.42 -28.90 -15.13
CA VAL A 165 -15.92 -28.87 -13.75
C VAL A 165 -16.80 -27.66 -13.52
N LEU A 166 -17.82 -27.85 -12.67
CA LEU A 166 -18.69 -26.77 -12.23
C LEU A 166 -18.04 -26.11 -11.02
N VAL A 167 -17.81 -24.80 -11.06
CA VAL A 167 -17.16 -24.07 -9.96
C VAL A 167 -17.97 -22.83 -9.59
N LYS A 168 -18.24 -22.66 -8.30
CA LYS A 168 -18.93 -21.50 -7.72
C LYS A 168 -18.00 -20.81 -6.73
N ASP A 169 -17.58 -19.60 -7.03
CA ASP A 169 -17.04 -18.67 -6.04
C ASP A 169 -18.10 -17.63 -5.67
N GLN A 170 -17.70 -16.54 -5.01
CA GLN A 170 -18.62 -15.45 -4.71
C GLN A 170 -18.95 -14.56 -5.94
N PHE A 171 -18.19 -14.65 -7.05
CA PHE A 171 -18.46 -13.90 -8.28
C PHE A 171 -19.56 -14.54 -9.12
N MET A 172 -19.48 -15.85 -9.30
CA MET A 172 -20.33 -16.56 -10.24
C MET A 172 -20.23 -18.09 -10.12
N LYS A 173 -21.32 -18.75 -10.55
CA LYS A 173 -21.31 -20.17 -10.90
C LYS A 173 -20.97 -20.33 -12.38
N ASP A 174 -19.91 -21.08 -12.65
CA ASP A 174 -19.36 -21.25 -14.00
C ASP A 174 -18.90 -22.69 -14.29
N THR A 175 -18.80 -23.04 -15.57
CA THR A 175 -18.26 -24.34 -16.01
C THR A 175 -16.90 -24.10 -16.64
N LEU A 176 -15.84 -24.63 -16.02
CA LEU A 176 -14.45 -24.40 -16.42
C LEU A 176 -13.92 -25.55 -17.26
N PHE A 177 -13.28 -25.20 -18.38
CA PHE A 177 -12.67 -26.12 -19.34
C PHE A 177 -11.14 -26.08 -19.19
N PHE A 178 -10.49 -27.23 -19.06
CA PHE A 178 -9.05 -27.34 -18.81
C PHE A 178 -8.20 -27.21 -20.08
N SER A 179 -6.96 -26.77 -19.89
CA SER A 179 -5.95 -26.62 -20.96
C SER A 179 -4.61 -27.23 -20.58
N SER A 180 -4.06 -26.80 -19.44
CA SER A 180 -2.76 -27.24 -18.93
C SER A 180 -2.67 -27.06 -17.42
N ILE A 181 -1.66 -27.65 -16.78
CA ILE A 181 -1.17 -27.22 -15.48
C ILE A 181 0.05 -26.33 -15.74
N ASP A 182 0.03 -25.09 -15.24
CA ASP A 182 1.06 -24.08 -15.53
C ASP A 182 1.95 -23.78 -14.31
N TYR A 183 1.48 -23.97 -13.06
CA TYR A 183 2.27 -23.69 -11.84
C TYR A 183 2.06 -24.71 -10.73
N LEU A 184 3.06 -24.77 -9.85
CA LEU A 184 3.03 -25.43 -8.54
C LEU A 184 3.31 -24.38 -7.45
N SER A 185 2.38 -24.20 -6.52
CA SER A 185 2.53 -23.32 -5.36
C SER A 185 3.01 -24.10 -4.13
N ASN A 186 4.04 -23.57 -3.47
CA ASN A 186 4.55 -24.03 -2.18
C ASN A 186 4.23 -22.97 -1.11
N PRO A 187 4.05 -23.32 0.17
CA PRO A 187 3.99 -22.33 1.23
C PRO A 187 5.37 -21.71 1.38
N VAL A 188 5.43 -20.41 1.63
CA VAL A 188 6.67 -19.64 1.64
C VAL A 188 6.77 -18.79 2.88
N GLN A 189 7.96 -18.76 3.49
CA GLN A 189 8.28 -17.77 4.51
C GLN A 189 8.52 -16.43 3.82
N LYS A 190 7.75 -15.40 4.18
CA LYS A 190 7.87 -14.04 3.65
C LYS A 190 8.41 -13.13 4.76
N ILE A 191 9.56 -12.51 4.51
CA ILE A 191 10.22 -11.61 5.46
C ILE A 191 10.22 -10.20 4.84
N VAL A 192 9.73 -9.23 5.61
CA VAL A 192 9.80 -7.78 5.32
C VAL A 192 10.42 -7.07 6.53
N PRO A 193 10.85 -5.81 6.43
CA PRO A 193 11.31 -5.06 7.59
C PRO A 193 10.21 -4.98 8.66
N GLY A 194 10.48 -5.48 9.87
CA GLY A 194 9.55 -5.43 11.01
C GLY A 194 8.51 -6.57 11.10
N ASP A 195 8.27 -7.34 10.02
CA ASP A 195 7.28 -8.43 9.99
C ASP A 195 7.82 -9.69 9.28
N THR A 196 7.42 -10.86 9.77
CA THR A 196 7.81 -12.16 9.19
C THR A 196 6.65 -13.13 9.25
N SER A 197 6.15 -13.46 8.06
CA SER A 197 5.19 -14.54 7.82
C SER A 197 5.92 -15.87 7.80
N ASP A 198 5.81 -16.63 8.87
CA ASP A 198 6.27 -18.02 8.93
C ASP A 198 5.26 -18.97 8.28
N ILE A 199 5.75 -20.11 7.78
CA ILE A 199 4.90 -21.17 7.22
C ILE A 199 4.10 -21.82 8.35
N THR A 200 2.78 -21.67 8.34
CA THR A 200 1.87 -22.19 9.38
C THR A 200 1.54 -23.66 9.17
N ASP A 201 1.31 -24.07 7.91
CA ASP A 201 1.22 -25.48 7.52
C ASP A 201 2.09 -25.77 6.28
N SER A 202 3.10 -26.63 6.44
CA SER A 202 4.02 -27.02 5.37
C SER A 202 3.44 -27.98 4.32
N THR A 203 2.24 -28.53 4.54
CA THR A 203 1.56 -29.50 3.65
C THR A 203 0.69 -28.82 2.58
N GLU A 204 0.37 -27.54 2.75
CA GLU A 204 -0.49 -26.80 1.83
C GLU A 204 0.22 -26.50 0.51
N HIS A 205 -0.20 -27.17 -0.56
CA HIS A 205 0.26 -26.89 -1.92
C HIS A 205 -0.91 -26.76 -2.89
N LEU A 206 -0.74 -25.94 -3.93
CA LEU A 206 -1.76 -25.70 -4.94
C LEU A 206 -1.22 -25.97 -6.34
N ASN A 207 -1.96 -26.76 -7.13
CA ASN A 207 -1.72 -26.94 -8.55
C ASN A 207 -2.56 -25.94 -9.35
N TRP A 208 -1.92 -25.16 -10.23
CA TRP A 208 -2.60 -24.15 -11.05
C TRP A 208 -3.02 -24.71 -12.40
N TYR A 209 -4.31 -25.03 -12.52
CA TYR A 209 -4.90 -25.44 -13.78
C TYR A 209 -5.28 -24.24 -14.62
N LYS A 210 -4.67 -24.11 -15.79
CA LYS A 210 -5.10 -23.15 -16.81
C LYS A 210 -6.46 -23.56 -17.34
N VAL A 211 -7.41 -22.63 -17.27
CA VAL A 211 -8.81 -22.87 -17.63
C VAL A 211 -9.38 -21.79 -18.52
N PHE A 212 -10.43 -22.15 -19.24
CA PHE A 212 -11.34 -21.24 -19.93
C PHE A 212 -12.72 -21.31 -19.28
N GLY A 213 -13.32 -20.14 -19.05
CA GLY A 213 -14.65 -19.98 -18.47
C GLY A 213 -15.32 -18.73 -19.02
N LYS A 214 -16.44 -18.33 -18.41
CA LYS A 214 -17.12 -17.07 -18.70
C LYS A 214 -16.27 -15.87 -18.29
N THR A 215 -16.49 -14.75 -18.97
CA THR A 215 -15.94 -13.44 -18.62
C THR A 215 -16.82 -12.75 -17.58
N VAL A 216 -16.19 -12.00 -16.68
CA VAL A 216 -16.81 -11.07 -15.74
C VAL A 216 -16.29 -9.65 -16.03
N SER A 217 -16.82 -8.63 -15.35
CA SER A 217 -16.17 -7.32 -15.25
C SER A 217 -16.59 -6.72 -13.91
N ARG A 218 -15.64 -6.55 -12.98
CA ARG A 218 -15.91 -6.05 -11.62
C ARG A 218 -14.73 -5.20 -11.15
N GLU A 219 -15.02 -4.17 -10.37
CA GLU A 219 -14.05 -3.58 -9.47
C GLU A 219 -13.97 -4.41 -8.17
N VAL A 220 -12.77 -4.48 -7.60
CA VAL A 220 -12.47 -5.21 -6.37
C VAL A 220 -11.58 -4.32 -5.51
N VAL A 221 -12.15 -3.81 -4.41
CA VAL A 221 -11.38 -3.14 -3.35
C VAL A 221 -10.82 -4.19 -2.40
N TYR A 222 -9.55 -4.07 -2.02
CA TYR A 222 -8.90 -4.97 -1.08
C TYR A 222 -7.76 -4.28 -0.34
N LYS A 223 -7.36 -4.85 0.80
CA LYS A 223 -6.14 -4.50 1.52
C LYS A 223 -5.36 -5.76 1.90
N ASN A 224 -4.04 -5.66 1.81
CA ASN A 224 -3.10 -6.65 2.31
C ASN A 224 -1.81 -5.96 2.78
N GLN A 225 -0.82 -6.73 3.19
CA GLN A 225 0.49 -6.28 3.69
C GLN A 225 1.35 -5.47 2.69
N PHE A 226 0.91 -5.21 1.46
CA PHE A 226 1.65 -4.45 0.45
C PHE A 226 0.90 -3.23 -0.10
N GLU A 227 -0.41 -3.13 0.13
CA GLU A 227 -1.28 -2.06 -0.39
C GLU A 227 -2.72 -2.11 0.17
N SER A 228 -3.40 -0.96 0.13
CA SER A 228 -4.86 -0.83 0.05
C SER A 228 -5.23 -0.27 -1.33
N THR A 229 -6.09 -0.93 -2.12
CA THR A 229 -6.43 -0.41 -3.46
C THR A 229 -7.73 -0.96 -4.05
N SER A 230 -8.15 -0.41 -5.20
CA SER A 230 -9.17 -0.99 -6.10
C SER A 230 -8.56 -1.48 -7.41
N VAL A 231 -8.97 -2.67 -7.87
CA VAL A 231 -8.58 -3.21 -9.18
C VAL A 231 -9.77 -3.71 -10.01
N ALA A 232 -9.70 -3.47 -11.31
CA ALA A 232 -10.61 -4.04 -12.29
C ALA A 232 -10.21 -5.48 -12.64
N ILE A 233 -11.10 -6.45 -12.47
CA ILE A 233 -10.91 -7.85 -12.89
C ILE A 233 -11.81 -8.21 -14.08
N ASP A 234 -11.39 -9.17 -14.92
CA ASP A 234 -12.20 -9.60 -16.08
C ASP A 234 -12.35 -11.11 -16.32
N THR A 235 -11.30 -11.91 -16.28
CA THR A 235 -11.37 -13.26 -16.84
C THR A 235 -10.71 -14.29 -15.94
N VAL A 236 -11.43 -15.37 -15.66
CA VAL A 236 -10.86 -16.54 -15.00
C VAL A 236 -9.76 -17.09 -15.91
N LYS A 237 -8.53 -17.18 -15.39
CA LYS A 237 -7.38 -17.76 -16.10
C LYS A 237 -6.95 -19.09 -15.50
N TYR A 238 -7.07 -19.22 -14.17
CA TYR A 238 -6.68 -20.44 -13.47
C TYR A 238 -7.73 -20.88 -12.46
N LEU A 239 -7.80 -22.19 -12.28
CA LEU A 239 -8.38 -22.84 -11.12
C LEU A 239 -7.22 -23.45 -10.33
N LEU A 240 -6.99 -22.95 -9.13
CA LEU A 240 -6.06 -23.55 -8.18
C LEU A 240 -6.79 -24.66 -7.43
N VAL A 241 -6.10 -25.78 -7.24
CA VAL A 241 -6.65 -26.92 -6.52
C VAL A 241 -5.65 -27.42 -5.47
N PRO A 242 -6.11 -27.83 -4.27
CA PRO A 242 -5.26 -28.46 -3.27
C PRO A 242 -4.56 -29.69 -3.84
N ALA A 243 -3.27 -29.80 -3.58
CA ALA A 243 -2.43 -30.89 -4.05
C ALA A 243 -1.53 -31.39 -2.93
N GLN A 244 -1.44 -32.71 -2.78
CA GLN A 244 -0.33 -33.33 -2.07
C GLN A 244 0.94 -33.14 -2.89
N LYS A 245 2.05 -32.72 -2.27
CA LYS A 245 3.39 -32.79 -2.89
C LYS A 245 4.26 -33.75 -2.10
N LEU A 246 4.69 -34.84 -2.72
CA LEU A 246 5.47 -35.85 -2.01
C LEU A 246 6.83 -35.27 -1.53
N PRO A 247 7.27 -35.58 -0.30
CA PRO A 247 6.74 -36.62 0.60
C PRO A 247 5.66 -36.16 1.60
N HIS A 248 5.19 -34.92 1.52
CA HIS A 248 4.19 -34.39 2.47
C HIS A 248 2.85 -35.12 2.35
N LEU A 249 2.03 -35.00 3.40
CA LEU A 249 0.64 -35.44 3.39
C LEU A 249 -0.20 -34.54 2.46
N PRO A 250 -1.38 -34.98 1.97
CA PRO A 250 -2.33 -34.07 1.35
C PRO A 250 -2.79 -33.02 2.38
N PRO A 251 -3.09 -31.78 1.96
CA PRO A 251 -3.67 -30.78 2.85
C PRO A 251 -5.11 -31.17 3.24
N ASP A 252 -5.45 -31.00 4.52
CA ASP A 252 -6.74 -31.46 5.09
C ASP A 252 -7.89 -30.44 4.94
N SER A 253 -7.59 -29.14 4.88
CA SER A 253 -8.59 -28.05 4.93
C SER A 253 -8.31 -26.87 3.97
N LEU A 254 -7.51 -27.09 2.92
CA LEU A 254 -7.18 -26.05 1.94
C LEU A 254 -8.27 -25.93 0.86
N ASP A 255 -8.66 -24.70 0.52
CA ASP A 255 -9.68 -24.43 -0.49
C ASP A 255 -9.17 -24.47 -1.94
N HIS A 256 -10.11 -24.61 -2.88
CA HIS A 256 -9.86 -24.31 -4.29
C HIS A 256 -9.98 -22.80 -4.51
N TYR A 257 -9.21 -22.23 -5.44
CA TYR A 257 -9.31 -20.80 -5.77
C TYR A 257 -9.53 -20.56 -7.26
N LYS A 258 -10.43 -19.64 -7.61
CA LYS A 258 -10.54 -19.12 -8.98
C LYS A 258 -9.69 -17.86 -9.11
N ALA A 259 -8.72 -17.88 -10.02
CA ALA A 259 -7.84 -16.76 -10.30
C ALA A 259 -8.37 -15.92 -11.48
N TYR A 260 -8.80 -14.71 -11.17
CA TYR A 260 -9.23 -13.70 -12.12
C TYR A 260 -8.06 -12.81 -12.52
N ARG A 261 -7.88 -12.56 -13.82
CA ARG A 261 -6.91 -11.58 -14.31
C ARG A 261 -7.27 -10.18 -13.81
N ILE A 262 -6.30 -9.51 -13.19
CA ILE A 262 -6.31 -8.08 -12.93
C ILE A 262 -5.96 -7.33 -14.23
N LYS A 263 -6.74 -6.31 -14.56
CA LYS A 263 -6.50 -5.43 -15.72
C LYS A 263 -5.52 -4.33 -15.34
N ALA A 264 -4.76 -3.84 -16.33
CA ALA A 264 -3.78 -2.76 -16.17
C ALA A 264 -2.85 -2.99 -14.94
N PRO A 265 -2.03 -4.06 -14.95
CA PRO A 265 -1.21 -4.43 -13.81
C PRO A 265 -0.20 -3.32 -13.47
N THR A 266 -0.35 -2.74 -12.29
CA THR A 266 0.55 -1.70 -11.76
C THR A 266 1.65 -2.34 -10.91
N VAL A 267 2.88 -1.84 -11.06
CA VAL A 267 4.08 -2.28 -10.32
C VAL A 267 4.13 -1.59 -8.95
N LEU A 268 4.58 -2.32 -7.93
CA LEU A 268 4.91 -1.86 -6.59
C LEU A 268 6.40 -2.06 -6.33
N SER A 269 7.07 -1.06 -5.77
CA SER A 269 8.48 -1.14 -5.36
C SER A 269 8.58 -1.60 -3.91
N ARG A 270 8.26 -2.87 -3.65
CA ARG A 270 8.25 -3.48 -2.32
C ARG A 270 9.39 -4.48 -2.20
N ALA A 271 10.34 -4.22 -1.30
CA ALA A 271 11.43 -5.14 -1.00
C ALA A 271 10.95 -6.27 -0.09
N VAL A 272 11.10 -7.52 -0.53
CA VAL A 272 10.59 -8.72 0.17
C VAL A 272 11.61 -9.84 0.04
N THR A 273 11.94 -10.51 1.15
CA THR A 273 12.69 -11.77 1.10
C THR A 273 11.72 -12.95 1.14
N LEU A 274 11.89 -13.92 0.24
CA LEU A 274 11.09 -15.13 0.15
C LEU A 274 11.97 -16.37 0.36
N ASN A 275 11.48 -17.34 1.13
CA ASN A 275 12.21 -18.58 1.39
C ASN A 275 11.24 -19.77 1.42
N ASP A 276 11.28 -20.63 0.39
CA ASP A 276 10.53 -21.88 0.33
C ASP A 276 11.44 -23.11 0.21
N GLN A 277 10.84 -24.30 0.22
CA GLN A 277 11.57 -25.58 0.19
C GLN A 277 12.29 -25.92 -1.14
N PHE A 278 12.22 -25.07 -2.16
CA PHE A 278 12.99 -25.19 -3.41
C PHE A 278 14.16 -24.21 -3.47
N ASP A 279 14.19 -23.20 -2.60
CA ASP A 279 15.28 -22.23 -2.51
C ASP A 279 16.55 -22.84 -1.91
N LEU A 280 17.70 -22.50 -2.49
CA LEU A 280 19.02 -22.81 -1.92
C LEU A 280 19.47 -21.76 -0.90
N THR A 281 19.00 -20.54 -1.10
CA THR A 281 19.20 -19.35 -0.26
C THR A 281 17.96 -18.45 -0.42
N PRO A 282 17.53 -17.71 0.60
CA PRO A 282 16.37 -16.81 0.49
C PRO A 282 16.47 -15.86 -0.71
N GLU A 283 15.41 -15.80 -1.50
CA GLU A 283 15.28 -14.99 -2.71
C GLU A 283 14.93 -13.53 -2.35
N GLN A 284 15.64 -12.57 -2.93
CA GLN A 284 15.41 -11.14 -2.74
C GLN A 284 14.55 -10.58 -3.88
N ILE A 285 13.33 -10.15 -3.57
CA ILE A 285 12.39 -9.52 -4.50
C ILE A 285 12.43 -8.00 -4.29
N THR A 286 12.52 -7.25 -5.38
CA THR A 286 12.58 -5.76 -5.35
C THR A 286 11.28 -5.13 -5.83
N THR A 287 10.51 -5.84 -6.66
CA THR A 287 9.30 -5.33 -7.29
C THR A 287 8.23 -6.40 -7.42
N LEU A 288 6.98 -6.00 -7.21
CA LEU A 288 5.78 -6.84 -7.31
C LEU A 288 4.84 -6.25 -8.37
N SER A 289 4.14 -7.07 -9.14
CA SER A 289 3.15 -6.59 -10.12
C SER A 289 1.87 -7.42 -10.07
N ARG A 290 0.74 -6.76 -9.82
CA ARG A 290 -0.57 -7.39 -9.57
C ARG A 290 -1.02 -8.20 -10.80
N ALA A 291 -1.06 -9.53 -10.72
CA ALA A 291 -1.40 -10.39 -11.86
C ALA A 291 -2.80 -10.98 -11.78
N TYR A 292 -3.16 -11.54 -10.62
CA TYR A 292 -4.46 -12.19 -10.40
C TYR A 292 -5.06 -11.86 -9.03
N PHE A 293 -6.38 -11.74 -8.99
CA PHE A 293 -7.17 -11.77 -7.76
C PHE A 293 -7.83 -13.15 -7.64
N LEU A 294 -7.66 -13.80 -6.48
CA LEU A 294 -8.06 -15.17 -6.24
C LEU A 294 -9.17 -15.22 -5.19
N THR A 295 -10.27 -15.89 -5.52
CA THR A 295 -11.41 -16.10 -4.60
C THR A 295 -11.57 -17.56 -4.20
N PRO A 296 -11.88 -17.85 -2.92
CA PRO A 296 -12.18 -19.20 -2.46
C PRO A 296 -13.43 -19.73 -3.18
N ALA A 297 -13.33 -20.95 -3.71
CA ALA A 297 -14.21 -21.50 -4.71
C ALA A 297 -14.66 -22.92 -4.37
N GLN A 298 -15.96 -23.17 -4.49
CA GLN A 298 -16.54 -24.50 -4.39
C GLN A 298 -16.45 -25.19 -5.74
N LYS A 299 -15.68 -26.29 -5.83
CA LYS A 299 -15.70 -27.19 -6.99
C LYS A 299 -16.78 -28.25 -6.81
N ASN A 300 -17.66 -28.37 -7.81
CA ASN A 300 -18.82 -29.26 -7.82
C ASN A 300 -19.67 -29.13 -6.55
N ASN A 301 -19.61 -30.12 -5.65
CA ASN A 301 -20.31 -30.16 -4.36
C ASN A 301 -19.33 -30.37 -3.19
N GLU A 302 -18.03 -30.12 -3.39
CA GLU A 302 -17.02 -30.26 -2.33
C GLU A 302 -17.21 -29.16 -1.28
N PRO A 303 -16.79 -29.38 -0.01
CA PRO A 303 -16.84 -28.34 1.00
C PRO A 303 -15.95 -27.15 0.63
N LYS A 304 -16.24 -26.01 1.25
CA LYS A 304 -15.26 -24.92 1.44
C LYS A 304 -14.94 -24.84 2.93
N TYR A 305 -13.71 -24.49 3.27
CA TYR A 305 -13.25 -24.42 4.66
C TYR A 305 -13.13 -22.96 5.10
N ASP A 306 -12.44 -22.15 4.29
CA ASP A 306 -12.34 -20.71 4.41
C ASP A 306 -13.11 -20.02 3.28
N THR A 307 -14.01 -19.11 3.65
CA THR A 307 -14.81 -18.32 2.71
C THR A 307 -14.40 -16.85 2.63
N LEU A 308 -13.43 -16.44 3.46
CA LEU A 308 -13.03 -15.06 3.72
C LEU A 308 -11.62 -14.76 3.20
N THR A 309 -10.67 -15.69 3.29
CA THR A 309 -9.32 -15.47 2.76
C THR A 309 -9.33 -15.44 1.24
N HIS A 310 -8.89 -14.31 0.69
CA HIS A 310 -8.59 -14.15 -0.73
C HIS A 310 -7.08 -14.14 -0.91
N TYR A 311 -6.61 -14.22 -2.15
CA TYR A 311 -5.21 -13.94 -2.46
C TYR A 311 -5.09 -12.95 -3.60
N VAL A 312 -4.07 -12.09 -3.54
CA VAL A 312 -3.53 -11.45 -4.74
C VAL A 312 -2.25 -12.19 -5.11
N ALA A 313 -2.18 -12.64 -6.36
CA ALA A 313 -0.96 -13.18 -6.93
C ALA A 313 -0.20 -12.05 -7.63
N TYR A 314 0.97 -11.72 -7.10
CA TYR A 314 1.90 -10.76 -7.66
C TYR A 314 2.96 -11.48 -8.48
N LEU A 315 3.19 -11.02 -9.72
CA LEU A 315 4.43 -11.31 -10.45
C LEU A 315 5.60 -10.72 -9.66
N ILE A 316 6.55 -11.56 -9.30
CA ILE A 316 7.76 -11.16 -8.58
C ILE A 316 8.87 -10.83 -9.57
N ASN A 317 9.72 -9.86 -9.22
CA ASN A 317 10.95 -9.55 -9.94
C ASN A 317 12.03 -9.05 -8.94
N PRO A 318 13.29 -9.56 -9.03
CA PRO A 318 13.79 -10.59 -9.94
C PRO A 318 13.12 -11.96 -9.74
N GLN A 319 13.37 -12.89 -10.68
CA GLN A 319 12.88 -14.27 -10.65
C GLN A 319 14.06 -15.24 -10.63
N THR A 320 14.00 -16.27 -9.79
CA THR A 320 15.08 -17.24 -9.61
C THR A 320 14.78 -18.54 -10.36
N GLY A 321 15.75 -19.01 -11.14
CA GLY A 321 15.66 -20.28 -11.86
C GLY A 321 15.78 -21.49 -10.94
N TYR A 322 14.93 -22.50 -11.15
CA TYR A 322 14.96 -23.75 -10.42
C TYR A 322 16.07 -24.66 -10.93
N SER A 323 16.93 -25.15 -10.03
CA SER A 323 18.07 -26.03 -10.34
C SER A 323 17.90 -27.47 -9.85
N GLY A 324 16.70 -27.85 -9.39
CA GLY A 324 16.42 -29.18 -8.84
C GLY A 324 15.84 -30.17 -9.86
N THR A 325 15.39 -31.31 -9.35
CA THR A 325 14.73 -32.37 -10.13
C THR A 325 13.20 -32.18 -10.21
N THR A 326 12.54 -33.02 -11.01
CA THR A 326 11.08 -33.11 -11.05
C THR A 326 10.46 -33.39 -9.68
N ARG A 327 9.22 -32.95 -9.51
CA ARG A 327 8.38 -33.13 -8.31
C ARG A 327 7.14 -33.92 -8.67
N ILE A 328 6.65 -34.71 -7.72
CA ILE A 328 5.44 -35.50 -7.86
C ILE A 328 4.37 -34.87 -6.99
N THR A 329 3.24 -34.53 -7.59
CA THR A 329 2.05 -34.04 -6.89
C THR A 329 0.87 -34.97 -7.16
N ASN A 330 0.04 -35.20 -6.16
CA ASN A 330 -1.26 -35.86 -6.33
C ASN A 330 -2.36 -34.85 -5.99
N ASP A 331 -3.31 -34.63 -6.90
CA ASP A 331 -4.55 -33.90 -6.65
C ASP A 331 -5.76 -34.75 -7.07
N GLN A 332 -6.97 -34.22 -6.97
CA GLN A 332 -8.19 -34.95 -7.31
C GLN A 332 -8.31 -35.34 -8.80
N PHE A 333 -7.45 -34.83 -9.69
CA PHE A 333 -7.38 -35.24 -11.09
C PHE A 333 -6.31 -36.31 -11.35
N GLY A 334 -5.49 -36.64 -10.34
CA GLY A 334 -4.53 -37.75 -10.37
C GLY A 334 -3.13 -37.35 -9.96
N GLN A 335 -2.16 -38.16 -10.38
CA GLN A 335 -0.74 -37.92 -10.15
C GLN A 335 -0.11 -37.18 -11.34
N HIS A 336 0.70 -36.17 -11.04
CA HIS A 336 1.42 -35.36 -12.03
C HIS A 336 2.92 -35.35 -11.70
N ILE A 337 3.74 -35.38 -12.75
CA ILE A 337 5.20 -35.26 -12.66
C ILE A 337 5.59 -33.91 -13.27
N MET A 338 5.99 -32.97 -12.42
CA MET A 338 6.21 -31.57 -12.78
C MET A 338 7.70 -31.23 -12.79
N LEU A 339 8.14 -30.40 -13.73
CA LEU A 339 9.46 -29.77 -13.71
C LEU A 339 9.28 -28.27 -13.47
N PRO A 340 9.56 -27.76 -12.25
CA PRO A 340 9.65 -26.33 -12.01
C PRO A 340 10.78 -25.70 -12.85
N LEU A 341 10.59 -24.44 -13.25
CA LEU A 341 11.48 -23.69 -14.14
C LEU A 341 12.03 -22.44 -13.45
N ASN A 342 11.15 -21.63 -12.87
CA ASN A 342 11.51 -20.42 -12.13
C ASN A 342 10.41 -20.04 -11.12
N SER A 343 10.76 -19.26 -10.10
CA SER A 343 9.77 -18.57 -9.27
C SER A 343 9.12 -17.47 -10.11
N GLU A 344 7.78 -17.39 -10.13
CA GLU A 344 7.05 -16.42 -11.00
C GLU A 344 6.02 -15.59 -10.21
N LEU A 345 5.31 -16.18 -9.23
CA LEU A 345 4.28 -15.47 -8.47
C LEU A 345 4.44 -15.62 -6.94
N LEU A 346 4.07 -14.58 -6.20
CA LEU A 346 3.82 -14.60 -4.76
C LEU A 346 2.31 -14.39 -4.51
N LEU A 347 1.68 -15.34 -3.83
CA LEU A 347 0.31 -15.23 -3.34
C LEU A 347 0.34 -14.65 -1.93
N VAL A 348 -0.45 -13.60 -1.74
CA VAL A 348 -0.53 -12.85 -0.48
C VAL A 348 -1.96 -12.96 0.07
N PRO A 349 -2.17 -13.50 1.29
CA PRO A 349 -3.44 -13.43 1.98
C PRO A 349 -3.97 -12.00 1.95
N THR A 350 -5.20 -11.84 1.48
CA THR A 350 -5.76 -10.53 1.15
C THR A 350 -7.17 -10.44 1.72
N THR A 351 -7.42 -9.36 2.45
CA THR A 351 -8.76 -9.01 2.92
C THR A 351 -9.45 -8.22 1.82
N LYS A 352 -10.53 -8.76 1.27
CA LYS A 352 -11.39 -7.98 0.38
C LYS A 352 -12.13 -6.92 1.21
N ILE A 353 -12.05 -5.65 0.82
CA ILE A 353 -12.80 -4.59 1.49
C ILE A 353 -14.22 -4.56 0.93
N CYS A 354 -15.18 -4.45 1.84
CA CYS A 354 -16.61 -4.45 1.59
C CYS A 354 -17.15 -3.09 2.03
N ASN A 355 -17.74 -2.31 1.12
CA ASN A 355 -18.14 -0.92 1.43
C ASN A 355 -19.59 -0.81 1.97
N ALA A 356 -20.15 -1.94 2.44
CA ALA A 356 -21.57 -2.06 2.71
C ALA A 356 -22.01 -3.37 3.40
N VAL A 357 -23.00 -3.22 4.28
CA VAL A 357 -23.82 -4.31 4.85
C VAL A 357 -24.94 -4.71 3.87
N PRO A 358 -25.13 -6.01 3.58
CA PRO A 358 -26.31 -6.52 2.88
C PRO A 358 -27.62 -6.09 3.55
N GLY A 359 -28.56 -5.55 2.78
CA GLY A 359 -29.84 -5.08 3.30
C GLY A 359 -29.83 -3.70 3.94
N ASP A 360 -28.68 -3.08 4.21
CA ASP A 360 -28.58 -1.64 4.57
C ASP A 360 -28.71 -0.81 3.28
N VAL A 361 -29.88 -0.88 2.64
CA VAL A 361 -30.13 -0.30 1.31
C VAL A 361 -29.98 1.22 1.32
N ASN A 362 -30.25 1.87 2.45
CA ASN A 362 -30.17 3.32 2.57
C ASN A 362 -28.77 3.85 2.96
N GLY A 363 -27.82 2.98 3.32
CA GLY A 363 -26.45 3.38 3.70
C GLY A 363 -26.30 3.87 5.15
N SER A 364 -27.18 3.47 6.06
CA SER A 364 -27.18 3.91 7.46
C SER A 364 -26.07 3.30 8.33
N GLY A 365 -25.39 2.24 7.87
CA GLY A 365 -24.31 1.58 8.62
C GLY A 365 -24.81 0.78 9.84
N GLY A 366 -26.03 0.24 9.77
CA GLY A 366 -26.68 -0.49 10.87
C GLY A 366 -27.23 -1.85 10.47
N VAL A 367 -27.87 -2.53 11.43
CA VAL A 367 -28.66 -3.74 11.13
C VAL A 367 -29.86 -3.34 10.24
N PRO A 368 -30.11 -4.04 9.12
CA PRO A 368 -31.18 -3.69 8.21
C PRO A 368 -32.55 -3.61 8.89
N ASN A 369 -33.30 -2.56 8.57
CA ASN A 369 -34.53 -2.19 9.27
C ASN A 369 -35.66 -1.75 8.31
N LEU A 370 -36.77 -1.26 8.86
CA LEU A 370 -37.95 -0.90 8.07
C LEU A 370 -37.67 0.26 7.08
N GLN A 371 -36.72 1.15 7.39
CA GLN A 371 -36.32 2.22 6.48
C GLN A 371 -35.66 1.66 5.21
N ASP A 372 -34.86 0.59 5.34
CA ASP A 372 -34.25 -0.11 4.20
C ASP A 372 -35.29 -0.83 3.34
N VAL A 373 -36.27 -1.49 3.97
CA VAL A 373 -37.43 -2.06 3.26
C VAL A 373 -38.14 -0.99 2.43
N ILE A 374 -38.40 0.18 3.01
CA ILE A 374 -39.06 1.29 2.32
C ILE A 374 -38.18 1.80 1.16
N TYR A 375 -36.87 1.94 1.39
CA TYR A 375 -35.89 2.34 0.36
C TYR A 375 -35.89 1.35 -0.82
N LEU A 376 -35.90 0.04 -0.52
CA LEU A 376 -35.92 -1.03 -1.51
C LEU A 376 -37.23 -1.13 -2.28
N VAL A 377 -38.38 -1.01 -1.59
CA VAL A 377 -39.71 -0.92 -2.20
C VAL A 377 -39.77 0.24 -3.18
N ASN A 378 -39.34 1.42 -2.75
CA ASN A 378 -39.36 2.62 -3.58
C ASN A 378 -38.46 2.43 -4.81
N TYR A 379 -37.24 1.93 -4.67
CA TYR A 379 -36.36 1.61 -5.81
C TYR A 379 -36.98 0.60 -6.80
N VAL A 380 -37.62 -0.46 -6.30
CA VAL A 380 -38.24 -1.51 -7.14
C VAL A 380 -39.46 -1.00 -7.90
N PHE A 381 -40.23 -0.06 -7.32
CA PHE A 381 -41.45 0.50 -7.91
C PHE A 381 -41.28 1.85 -8.61
N ASP A 382 -40.11 2.49 -8.52
CA ASP A 382 -39.81 3.72 -9.25
C ASP A 382 -39.84 3.47 -10.77
N LYS A 383 -40.55 4.33 -11.50
CA LYS A 383 -40.79 4.18 -12.93
C LYS A 383 -39.66 4.77 -13.78
N ASP A 384 -38.90 5.69 -13.23
CA ASP A 384 -38.01 6.55 -14.00
C ASP A 384 -36.57 6.03 -13.99
N ARG A 385 -36.38 4.76 -14.38
CA ARG A 385 -35.05 4.13 -14.54
C ARG A 385 -34.23 4.86 -15.63
N PRO A 386 -33.19 5.65 -15.29
CA PRO A 386 -32.47 6.42 -16.30
C PRO A 386 -31.28 5.61 -16.80
N ALA A 387 -31.39 5.07 -18.02
CA ALA A 387 -30.25 4.54 -18.77
C ALA A 387 -29.23 5.62 -19.21
N THR A 388 -29.37 6.85 -18.71
CA THR A 388 -28.69 8.07 -19.19
C THR A 388 -28.19 8.98 -18.05
N GLY A 389 -28.24 8.53 -16.79
CA GLY A 389 -27.95 9.38 -15.63
C GLY A 389 -29.14 10.28 -15.25
N CYS A 390 -29.17 10.74 -13.99
CA CYS A 390 -30.29 11.50 -13.42
C CYS A 390 -30.70 12.72 -14.25
N LEU A 391 -31.92 12.68 -14.81
CA LEU A 391 -32.61 13.82 -15.44
C LEU A 391 -34.04 13.97 -14.87
N GLY A 392 -34.16 13.81 -13.55
CA GLY A 392 -35.37 14.13 -12.79
C GLY A 392 -35.33 15.58 -12.27
N ILE A 393 -36.49 16.24 -12.22
CA ILE A 393 -36.63 17.61 -11.69
C ILE A 393 -36.92 17.61 -10.17
N ASP A 394 -36.98 16.42 -9.56
CA ASP A 394 -37.16 16.23 -8.12
C ASP A 394 -35.79 15.98 -7.46
N PRO A 395 -35.30 16.87 -6.58
CA PRO A 395 -34.02 16.70 -5.90
C PRO A 395 -34.01 15.61 -4.82
N VAL A 396 -35.14 14.95 -4.54
CA VAL A 396 -35.29 13.97 -3.44
C VAL A 396 -35.13 12.50 -3.91
N THR A 397 -35.24 12.20 -5.20
CA THR A 397 -35.33 10.81 -5.71
C THR A 397 -34.21 10.37 -6.66
N CYS A 398 -33.08 11.07 -6.69
CA CYS A 398 -31.86 10.48 -7.29
C CYS A 398 -31.26 9.42 -6.35
N TRP A 399 -31.65 8.15 -6.57
CA TRP A 399 -31.12 6.96 -5.91
C TRP A 399 -29.62 6.75 -6.24
N SER A 400 -28.75 7.57 -5.63
CA SER A 400 -27.29 7.58 -5.87
C SER A 400 -26.50 6.58 -5.03
N ILE A 401 -27.17 5.76 -4.22
CA ILE A 401 -26.57 4.72 -3.38
C ILE A 401 -26.78 3.38 -4.08
N ASP A 402 -25.69 2.73 -4.51
CA ASP A 402 -25.66 1.49 -5.32
C ASP A 402 -26.62 0.41 -4.76
N PRO A 403 -27.84 0.30 -5.31
CA PRO A 403 -28.86 -0.56 -4.73
C PRO A 403 -28.66 -2.01 -5.16
N ILE A 404 -27.87 -2.27 -6.21
CA ILE A 404 -27.57 -3.62 -6.68
C ILE A 404 -26.69 -4.36 -5.67
N CYS A 405 -25.75 -3.65 -5.05
CA CYS A 405 -24.98 -4.15 -3.91
C CYS A 405 -25.89 -4.47 -2.73
N ARG A 406 -26.56 -3.43 -2.20
CA ARG A 406 -27.18 -3.44 -0.87
C ARG A 406 -28.56 -4.12 -0.88
N GLY A 407 -29.21 -4.14 -2.03
CA GLY A 407 -30.59 -4.56 -2.20
C GLY A 407 -30.81 -6.00 -2.67
N ASP A 408 -29.85 -6.68 -3.32
CA ASP A 408 -29.97 -8.11 -3.73
C ASP A 408 -29.80 -9.06 -2.54
N VAL A 409 -30.69 -8.94 -1.55
CA VAL A 409 -30.57 -9.59 -0.25
C VAL A 409 -30.81 -11.10 -0.28
N ASN A 410 -31.33 -11.67 -1.38
CA ASN A 410 -31.46 -13.13 -1.51
C ASN A 410 -30.35 -13.75 -2.39
N GLY A 411 -29.42 -12.94 -2.91
CA GLY A 411 -28.32 -13.41 -3.77
C GLY A 411 -28.77 -13.89 -5.16
N SER A 412 -29.83 -13.30 -5.72
CA SER A 412 -30.28 -13.52 -7.10
C SER A 412 -29.36 -12.86 -8.15
N GLY A 413 -28.41 -12.04 -7.70
CA GLY A 413 -27.56 -11.11 -8.45
C GLY A 413 -26.77 -11.68 -9.62
N GLY A 414 -27.46 -11.75 -10.76
CA GLY A 414 -26.87 -11.75 -12.09
C GLY A 414 -27.00 -10.38 -12.77
N ALA A 415 -27.43 -10.38 -14.03
CA ALA A 415 -27.61 -9.18 -14.85
C ALA A 415 -29.02 -8.54 -14.72
N LEU A 416 -29.70 -8.72 -13.58
CA LEU A 416 -31.02 -8.16 -13.31
C LEU A 416 -30.93 -7.13 -12.17
N PRO A 417 -31.70 -6.03 -12.23
CA PRO A 417 -31.83 -5.13 -11.09
C PRO A 417 -32.64 -5.80 -9.97
N VAL A 418 -32.47 -5.27 -8.76
CA VAL A 418 -33.20 -5.67 -7.56
C VAL A 418 -34.71 -5.70 -7.80
N ASN A 419 -35.40 -6.66 -7.18
CA ASN A 419 -36.76 -7.05 -7.51
C ASN A 419 -37.62 -7.36 -6.27
N LEU A 420 -38.89 -7.74 -6.49
CA LEU A 420 -39.86 -7.98 -5.41
C LEU A 420 -39.49 -9.13 -4.45
N PRO A 421 -38.95 -10.27 -4.92
CA PRO A 421 -38.32 -11.27 -4.05
C PRO A 421 -37.31 -10.70 -3.04
N ASP A 422 -36.52 -9.68 -3.40
CA ASP A 422 -35.57 -9.05 -2.48
C ASP A 422 -36.29 -8.25 -1.39
N VAL A 423 -37.30 -7.46 -1.78
CA VAL A 423 -38.21 -6.76 -0.85
C VAL A 423 -38.83 -7.75 0.14
N ILE A 424 -39.34 -8.89 -0.34
CA ILE A 424 -39.97 -9.91 0.51
C ILE A 424 -38.95 -10.54 1.47
N HIS A 425 -37.74 -10.83 1.00
CA HIS A 425 -36.66 -11.38 1.83
C HIS A 425 -36.24 -10.40 2.93
N LEU A 426 -36.10 -9.10 2.61
CA LEU A 426 -35.75 -8.06 3.57
C LEU A 426 -36.90 -7.77 4.56
N VAL A 427 -38.16 -7.81 4.11
CA VAL A 427 -39.33 -7.75 5.01
C VAL A 427 -39.29 -8.92 6.00
N ASN A 428 -39.08 -10.15 5.51
CA ASN A 428 -39.04 -11.32 6.37
C ASN A 428 -37.85 -11.27 7.34
N PHE A 429 -36.70 -10.72 6.93
CA PHE A 429 -35.59 -10.39 7.82
C PHE A 429 -36.05 -9.44 8.94
N VAL A 430 -36.51 -8.23 8.59
CA VAL A 430 -36.86 -7.17 9.55
C VAL A 430 -37.95 -7.59 10.55
N PHE A 431 -38.92 -8.39 10.11
CA PHE A 431 -40.05 -8.84 10.93
C PHE A 431 -39.89 -10.25 11.51
N ASP A 432 -38.73 -10.89 11.37
CA ASP A 432 -38.46 -12.20 11.98
C ASP A 432 -38.56 -12.12 13.51
N LYS A 433 -39.45 -12.94 14.08
CA LYS A 433 -39.71 -12.99 15.53
C LYS A 433 -38.73 -13.89 16.27
N ASP A 434 -37.99 -14.75 15.55
CA ASP A 434 -37.06 -15.71 16.14
C ASP A 434 -35.66 -15.08 16.38
N ARG A 435 -35.61 -13.76 16.61
CA ARG A 435 -34.40 -12.96 16.89
C ARG A 435 -34.20 -12.68 18.39
N PRO A 436 -33.60 -13.59 19.18
CA PRO A 436 -33.01 -13.21 20.45
C PRO A 436 -31.76 -12.33 20.20
N ALA A 437 -31.32 -11.61 21.23
CA ALA A 437 -30.14 -10.74 21.20
C ALA A 437 -28.79 -11.47 21.02
N THR A 438 -28.80 -12.72 20.56
CA THR A 438 -27.65 -13.63 20.39
C THR A 438 -27.62 -14.29 19.00
N GLY A 439 -28.48 -13.89 18.08
CA GLY A 439 -28.40 -14.30 16.67
C GLY A 439 -29.29 -15.45 16.22
N CYS A 440 -29.19 -15.71 14.91
CA CYS A 440 -30.02 -16.68 14.20
C CYS A 440 -29.55 -18.12 14.43
N LEU A 441 -29.97 -18.71 15.57
CA LEU A 441 -29.64 -20.09 15.94
C LEU A 441 -30.40 -21.10 15.06
N GLY A 442 -29.78 -21.50 13.94
CA GLY A 442 -30.34 -22.37 12.92
C GLY A 442 -30.62 -23.82 13.34
N LEU A 443 -31.65 -24.04 14.15
CA LEU A 443 -32.25 -25.36 14.40
C LEU A 443 -33.43 -25.69 13.48
N SER A 444 -33.90 -24.70 12.70
CA SER A 444 -34.89 -24.86 11.64
C SER A 444 -34.27 -24.42 10.30
N PRO A 445 -34.00 -25.33 9.33
CA PRO A 445 -33.31 -25.00 8.07
C PRO A 445 -34.06 -24.09 7.07
N GLY A 446 -34.94 -23.19 7.52
CA GLY A 446 -35.80 -22.40 6.63
C GLY A 446 -36.53 -21.20 7.24
N ASN A 447 -36.12 -20.68 8.41
CA ASN A 447 -36.68 -19.44 8.98
C ASN A 447 -35.69 -18.26 9.08
N CYS A 448 -34.37 -18.48 9.04
CA CYS A 448 -33.38 -17.39 9.09
C CYS A 448 -33.27 -16.65 7.74
N TRP A 449 -34.02 -15.56 7.58
CA TRP A 449 -34.02 -14.70 6.37
C TRP A 449 -32.82 -13.74 6.29
N CYS A 450 -31.63 -14.13 6.77
CA CYS A 450 -30.42 -13.29 6.68
C CYS A 450 -30.17 -12.85 5.22
N PRO A 451 -29.99 -11.55 4.94
CA PRO A 451 -29.49 -11.08 3.66
C PRO A 451 -28.19 -11.79 3.30
N VAL A 452 -28.19 -12.38 2.11
CA VAL A 452 -27.03 -13.06 1.55
C VAL A 452 -26.01 -12.00 1.16
N PRO A 453 -24.76 -12.06 1.66
CA PRO A 453 -23.72 -11.14 1.22
C PRO A 453 -23.46 -11.30 -0.28
N THR A 454 -23.57 -10.19 -0.99
CA THR A 454 -23.11 -10.08 -2.37
C THR A 454 -21.66 -9.61 -2.36
N GLN A 455 -21.08 -9.42 -3.53
CA GLN A 455 -19.63 -9.18 -3.59
C GLN A 455 -19.19 -7.79 -3.21
N THR A 456 -20.03 -6.80 -3.49
CA THR A 456 -19.77 -5.41 -3.15
C THR A 456 -20.24 -5.12 -1.71
N CYS A 457 -21.18 -5.93 -1.22
CA CYS A 457 -21.81 -5.86 0.10
C CYS A 457 -21.50 -7.14 0.88
N CYS A 458 -20.37 -7.15 1.58
CA CYS A 458 -19.88 -8.32 2.31
C CYS A 458 -19.46 -8.02 3.75
N GLU A 459 -19.84 -6.86 4.31
CA GLU A 459 -19.78 -6.67 5.75
C GLU A 459 -20.80 -7.61 6.43
N PRO A 460 -20.41 -8.36 7.49
CA PRO A 460 -21.30 -9.31 8.13
C PRO A 460 -22.41 -8.59 8.89
N ILE A 461 -23.65 -9.02 8.70
CA ILE A 461 -24.76 -8.60 9.56
C ILE A 461 -24.53 -9.15 10.96
N ALA A 462 -24.56 -8.27 11.96
CA ALA A 462 -24.42 -8.65 13.36
C ALA A 462 -25.35 -9.80 13.73
N ASN A 463 -24.76 -10.95 14.11
CA ASN A 463 -25.42 -12.18 14.53
C ASN A 463 -26.16 -12.98 13.41
N CYS A 464 -25.83 -12.78 12.14
CA CYS A 464 -26.03 -13.78 11.08
C CYS A 464 -24.80 -14.70 10.97
N PRO A 465 -24.98 -16.02 10.71
CA PRO A 465 -23.90 -17.00 10.58
C PRO A 465 -23.23 -16.99 9.19
#